data_AF-A0A2H5F049-F1
#
_entry.id   AF-A0A2H5F049-F1
#
_cell.length_a   1.000
_cell.length_b   1.000
_cell.length_c   1.000
_cell.angle_alpha   90.00
_cell.angle_beta   90.00
_cell.angle_gamma   90.00
#
_symmetry.space_group_name_H-M   'P 1'
#
loop_
_entity.id
_entity.type
_entity.pdbx_description
1 polymer ?
#
loop_
_entity_poly.entity_id
_entity_poly.type
_entity_poly.pdbx_seq_one_letter_code
_entity_poly.pdbx_strand_id
1 'polypeptide(L)' 'MMDRLMALFAYAVMAASLLVLVWYVPRWDLGGVIAVTLALAGVDVVQSLRSHRRPRSQKDR' A
#
# COMPACT_ATOMS: atom_id res chain seq x y z
N MET A 1 -2.16 -1.40 -16.18
CA MET A 1 -0.70 -1.54 -15.87
C MET A 1 -0.20 -0.31 -15.13
N MET A 2 -0.49 0.91 -15.62
CA MET A 2 -0.23 2.16 -14.90
C MET A 2 -0.81 2.16 -13.48
N ASP A 3 -2.04 1.69 -13.28
CA ASP A 3 -2.71 1.69 -11.96
C ASP A 3 -1.92 0.90 -10.91
N ARG A 4 -1.31 -0.22 -11.31
CA ARG A 4 -0.44 -1.03 -10.44
C ARG A 4 0.84 -0.31 -10.10
N LEU A 5 1.45 0.35 -11.09
CA LEU A 5 2.68 1.11 -10.91
C LEU A 5 2.45 2.32 -9.99
N MET A 6 1.32 3.00 -10.17
CA MET A 6 0.91 4.13 -9.33
C MET A 6 0.58 3.69 -7.90
N ALA A 7 -0.12 2.57 -7.71
CA ALA A 7 -0.39 2.02 -6.39
C ALA A 7 0.90 1.62 -5.65
N LEU A 8 1.83 0.96 -6.35
CA LEU A 8 3.12 0.59 -5.78
C LEU A 8 3.98 1.82 -5.45
N PHE A 9 3.98 2.82 -6.33
CA PHE A 9 4.71 4.07 -6.12
C PHE A 9 4.17 4.85 -4.92
N ALA A 10 2.85 4.99 -4.80
CA ALA A 10 2.22 5.65 -3.65
C ALA A 10 2.57 4.95 -2.34
N TYR A 11 2.53 3.62 -2.31
CA TYR A 11 2.93 2.84 -1.15
C TYR A 11 4.40 3.01 -0.80
N ALA A 12 5.29 3.02 -1.79
CA ALA A 12 6.72 3.22 -1.58
C ALA A 12 7.03 4.61 -0.98
N VAL A 13 6.38 5.66 -1.48
CA VAL A 13 6.53 7.03 -0.94
C VAL A 13 6.00 7.12 0.49
N MET A 14 4.84 6.52 0.77
CA MET A 14 4.28 6.44 2.13
C MET A 14 5.24 5.71 3.08
N ALA A 15 5.76 4.55 2.68
CA ALA A 15 6.67 3.77 3.51
C ALA A 15 7.98 4.51 3.78
N ALA A 16 8.56 5.14 2.75
CA ALA A 16 9.80 5.90 2.88
C ALA A 16 9.66 7.10 3.83
N SER A 17 8.58 7.87 3.71
CA SER A 17 8.32 9.02 4.57
C SER A 17 8.10 8.63 6.03
N LEU A 18 7.39 7.53 6.29
CA LEU A 18 7.23 7.00 7.64
C LEU A 18 8.54 6.47 8.23
N LEU A 19 9.38 5.81 7.44
CA LEU A 19 10.70 5.35 7.88
C LEU A 19 11.61 6.51 8.31
N VAL A 20 11.61 7.60 7.53
CA VAL A 20 12.33 8.82 7.90
C VAL A 20 11.82 9.39 9.21
N LEU A 21 10.50 9.38 9.42
CA LEU A 21 9.89 9.87 10.66
C LEU A 21 10.29 9.02 11.87
N VAL A 22 10.31 7.68 11.75
CA VAL A 22 10.78 6.77 12.81
C VAL A 22 12.25 7.02 13.13
N TRP A 23 13.08 7.26 12.12
CA TRP A 23 14.50 7.53 12.32
C TRP A 23 14.73 8.86 13.06
N TYR A 24 13.95 9.88 12.70
CA TYR A 24 14.06 11.20 13.33
C TYR A 24 13.46 11.23 14.74
N VAL A 25 12.37 10.49 14.97
CA VAL A 25 11.66 10.44 16.25
C VAL A 25 11.46 8.99 16.70
N PRO A 26 12.52 8.33 17.21
CA PRO A 26 12.46 6.91 17.57
C PRO A 26 11.63 6.71 18.85
N ARG A 27 10.31 6.55 18.68
CA ARG A 27 9.35 6.24 19.74
C ARG A 27 8.71 4.88 19.49
N TRP A 28 8.64 4.06 20.53
CA TRP A 28 8.04 2.72 20.46
C TRP A 28 6.57 2.73 20.03
N ASP A 29 5.80 3.68 20.56
CA ASP A 29 4.40 3.91 20.20
C ASP A 29 4.24 4.25 18.70
N LEU A 30 5.08 5.17 18.22
CA LEU A 30 5.13 5.56 16.81
C LEU A 30 5.48 4.39 15.89
N GLY A 31 6.50 3.61 16.28
CA GLY A 31 6.90 2.41 15.53
C GLY A 31 5.77 1.39 15.42
N GLY A 32 5.01 1.18 16.50
CA GLY A 32 3.84 0.29 16.53
C GLY A 32 2.75 0.75 15.56
N VAL A 33 2.35 2.03 15.61
CA VAL A 33 1.32 2.59 14.72
C VAL A 33 1.76 2.51 13.26
N ILE A 34 3.03 2.79 12.97
CA ILE A 34 3.59 2.73 11.62
C ILE A 34 3.63 1.30 11.09
N ALA A 35 4.01 0.33 11.92
CA ALA A 35 3.99 -1.08 11.53
C ALA A 35 2.58 -1.55 11.15
N VAL A 36 1.57 -1.19 11.95
CA VAL A 36 0.17 -1.51 11.65
C VAL A 36 -0.29 -0.84 10.35
N THR A 37 0.09 0.43 10.16
CA THR A 37 -0.24 1.20 8.95
C THR A 37 0.37 0.55 7.70
N LEU A 38 1.64 0.17 7.76
CA LEU A 38 2.34 -0.52 6.68
C LEU A 38 1.70 -1.88 6.37
N ALA A 39 1.30 -2.64 7.40
CA ALA A 39 0.63 -3.92 7.20
C ALA A 39 -0.71 -3.74 6.46
N LEU A 40 -1.55 -2.79 6.89
CA LEU A 40 -2.83 -2.50 6.27
C LEU A 40 -2.69 -2.00 4.83
N ALA A 41 -1.84 -0.99 4.63
CA ALA A 41 -1.59 -0.43 3.30
C ALA A 41 -0.92 -1.45 2.35
N GLY A 42 -0.04 -2.30 2.87
CA GLY A 42 0.56 -3.39 2.12
C GLY A 42 -0.47 -4.41 1.64
N VAL A 43 -1.44 -4.76 2.48
CA VAL A 43 -2.56 -5.64 2.09
C VAL A 43 -3.40 -5.00 0.98
N ASP A 44 -3.70 -3.70 1.07
CA ASP A 44 -4.45 -2.99 0.03
C ASP A 44 -3.72 -3.03 -1.32
N VAL A 45 -2.42 -2.76 -1.33
CA VAL A 45 -1.59 -2.78 -2.55
C VAL A 45 -1.54 -4.19 -3.15
N VAL A 46 -1.37 -5.22 -2.32
CA VAL A 46 -1.40 -6.63 -2.77
C VAL A 46 -2.76 -6.99 -3.37
N GLN A 47 -3.86 -6.54 -2.76
CA GLN A 47 -5.20 -6.75 -3.29
C GLN A 47 -5.43 -6.00 -4.60
N SER A 48 -5.00 -4.75 -4.70
CA SER A 48 -5.08 -3.92 -5.90
C SER A 48 -4.30 -4.55 -7.08
N LEU A 49 -3.10 -5.06 -6.80
CA LEU A 49 -2.31 -5.85 -7.76
C LEU A 49 -3.05 -7.11 -8.22
N ARG A 50 -3.76 -7.79 -7.31
CA ARG A 50 -4.50 -9.04 -7.57
C ARG A 50 -5.85 -8.85 -8.26
N SER A 51 -6.53 -7.72 -8.07
CA SER A 51 -7.94 -7.50 -8.45
C SER A 51 -8.19 -7.44 -9.96
N HIS A 52 -7.15 -7.34 -10.80
CA HIS A 52 -7.29 -7.31 -12.26
C HIS A 52 -7.57 -8.68 -12.92
N ARG A 53 -7.86 -9.74 -12.15
CA ARG A 53 -8.34 -11.05 -12.68
C ARG A 53 -9.86 -11.18 -12.69
N ARG A 54 -10.64 -10.11 -12.63
CA ARG A 54 -12.02 -10.14 -13.10
C ARG A 54 -12.05 -9.71 -14.55
N PRO A 55 -12.03 -10.63 -15.53
CA PRO A 55 -12.60 -10.30 -16.83
C PRO A 55 -14.02 -9.86 -16.53
N ARG A 56 -14.30 -8.59 -16.79
CA ARG A 56 -15.66 -8.09 -16.91
C ARG A 56 -16.21 -8.82 -18.12
N SER A 57 -16.69 -10.05 -17.91
CA SER A 57 -17.56 -10.72 -18.84
C SER A 57 -18.84 -9.89 -18.81
N GLN A 58 -18.80 -8.85 -19.64
CA GLN A 58 -19.93 -8.19 -20.23
C GLN A 58 -20.64 -9.26 -21.05
N LYS A 59 -21.36 -10.11 -20.33
CA LYS A 59 -22.27 -11.09 -20.87
C LYS A 59 -23.59 -10.35 -21.05
N ASP A 60 -23.80 -9.96 -22.30
CA ASP A 60 -25.10 -9.83 -22.96
C ASP A 60 -26.23 -9.15 -22.16
N ARG A 61 -26.50 -7.90 -22.52
CA ARG A 61 -27.85 -7.42 -22.87
C ARG A 61 -27.79 -6.04 -23.49
#